data_AF-A0A848NKQ5-F1
#
_entry.id   AF-A0A848NKQ5-F1
#
_cell.length_a   1.000
_cell.length_b   1.000
_cell.length_c   1.000
_cell.angle_alpha   90.00
_cell.angle_beta   90.00
_cell.angle_gamma   90.00
#
_symmetry.space_group_name_H-M   'P 1'
#
loop_
_entity.id
_entity.type
_entity.pdbx_description
1 polymer ?
#
loop_
_entity_poly.entity_id
_entity_poly.type
_entity_poly.pdbx_seq_one_letter_code
_entity_poly.pdbx_strand_id
1 'polypeptide(L)'
;MRDIQIRKLSLKSVFKLIAIGQYLAWIPFAILCAIGTFFGLGSIQWNGRVLEGLDALLISPVIGFIIATGITLVVGTSTAVGLWLWSKLRPLNLRFKDVDPAT
;
A
#
# COMPACT_ATOMS: atom_id res chain seq x y z
N MET A 1 25.66 11.45 -0.03
CA MET A 1 24.29 11.58 -0.56
C MET A 1 24.40 12.23 -1.92
N ARG A 2 24.00 11.53 -2.99
CA ARG A 2 24.06 12.07 -4.36
C ARG A 2 22.65 12.53 -4.75
N ASP A 3 22.52 13.77 -5.19
CA ASP A 3 21.31 14.30 -5.77
C ASP A 3 21.32 13.99 -7.27
N ILE A 4 20.32 13.23 -7.76
CA ILE A 4 20.15 12.98 -9.19
C ILE A 4 18.87 13.71 -9.63
N GLN A 5 18.98 14.55 -10.65
CA GLN A 5 17.83 15.23 -11.25
C GLN A 5 17.12 14.25 -12.18
N ILE A 6 15.90 13.86 -11.85
CA ILE A 6 15.09 12.97 -12.67
C ILE A 6 13.89 13.75 -13.21
N ARG A 7 13.77 13.81 -14.53
CA ARG A 7 12.66 14.51 -15.19
C ARG A 7 11.34 13.74 -15.09
N LYS A 8 11.37 12.40 -15.11
CA LYS A 8 10.18 11.55 -15.00
C LYS A 8 10.46 10.32 -14.13
N LEU A 9 9.61 10.08 -13.14
CA LEU A 9 9.55 8.79 -12.47
C LEU A 9 8.76 7.81 -13.36
N SER A 10 9.22 6.55 -13.46
CA SER A 10 8.44 5.54 -14.18
C SER A 10 7.15 5.22 -13.41
N LEU A 11 6.04 5.04 -14.14
CA LEU A 11 4.77 4.60 -13.57
C LEU A 11 4.93 3.33 -12.73
N LYS A 12 5.76 2.39 -13.22
CA LYS A 12 6.07 1.14 -12.53
C LYS A 12 6.71 1.38 -11.16
N SER A 13 7.63 2.34 -11.05
CA SER A 13 8.28 2.68 -9.78
C SER A 13 7.30 3.30 -8.78
N VAL A 14 6.43 4.22 -9.23
CA VAL A 14 5.39 4.84 -8.40
C VAL A 14 4.45 3.78 -7.83
N PHE A 15 3.92 2.93 -8.71
CA PHE A 15 3.02 1.85 -8.31
C PHE A 15 3.68 0.86 -7.36
N LYS A 16 4.95 0.50 -7.60
CA LYS A 16 5.68 -0.42 -6.74
C LYS A 16 5.84 0.15 -5.32
N LEU A 17 6.22 1.42 -5.20
CA LEU A 17 6.37 2.10 -3.90
C LEU A 17 5.04 2.17 -3.15
N ILE A 18 3.97 2.62 -3.81
CA ILE A 18 2.65 2.75 -3.20
C ILE A 18 2.10 1.37 -2.80
N ALA A 19 2.23 0.37 -3.67
CA ALA A 19 1.78 -0.99 -3.40
C ALA A 19 2.45 -1.56 -2.15
N ILE A 20 3.78 -1.47 -2.04
CA ILE A 20 4.52 -1.98 -0.87
C ILE A 20 4.03 -1.30 0.41
N GLY A 21 3.89 0.03 0.40
CA GLY A 21 3.38 0.77 1.55
C GLY A 21 1.96 0.35 1.93
N GLN A 22 1.06 0.20 0.94
CA GLN A 22 -0.33 -0.16 1.22
C GLN A 22 -0.49 -1.60 1.67
N TYR A 23 0.19 -2.58 1.05
CA TYR A 23 0.12 -3.96 1.50
C TYR A 23 0.68 -4.11 2.92
N LEU A 24 1.80 -3.44 3.22
CA LEU A 24 2.40 -3.50 4.55
C LEU A 24 1.55 -2.79 5.62
N ALA A 25 0.70 -1.82 5.26
CA ALA A 25 -0.20 -1.18 6.21
C ALA A 25 -1.52 -1.94 6.40
N TRP A 26 -2.21 -2.27 5.31
CA TRP A 26 -3.57 -2.79 5.35
C TRP A 26 -3.67 -4.27 5.74
N ILE A 27 -2.70 -5.09 5.34
CA ILE A 27 -2.71 -6.53 5.69
C ILE A 27 -2.58 -6.73 7.21
N PRO A 28 -1.55 -6.18 7.91
CA PRO A 28 -1.47 -6.35 9.36
C PRO A 28 -2.58 -5.62 10.10
N PHE A 29 -3.08 -4.49 9.58
CA PHE A 29 -4.25 -3.83 10.16
C PHE A 29 -5.49 -4.74 10.12
N ALA A 30 -5.75 -5.41 9.00
CA ALA A 30 -6.86 -6.36 8.89
C ALA A 30 -6.71 -7.54 9.86
N ILE A 31 -5.49 -8.05 10.03
CA ILE A 31 -5.19 -9.11 11.00
C ILE A 31 -5.43 -8.62 12.43
N LEU A 32 -5.00 -7.40 12.78
CA LEU A 32 -5.25 -6.80 14.09
C LEU A 32 -6.76 -6.66 14.36
N CYS A 33 -7.54 -6.24 13.37
CA CYS A 33 -9.00 -6.19 13.48
C CYS A 33 -9.61 -7.58 13.71
N ALA A 34 -9.13 -8.61 13.00
CA ALA A 34 -9.61 -9.97 13.20
C ALA A 34 -9.27 -10.53 14.58
N ILE A 35 -8.09 -10.22 15.13
CA ILE A 35 -7.76 -10.53 16.52
C ILE A 35 -8.75 -9.84 17.47
N GLY A 36 -9.11 -8.58 17.20
CA GLY A 36 -10.15 -7.86 17.94
C GLY A 36 -11.49 -8.62 17.98
N THR A 37 -11.93 -9.16 16.85
CA THR A 37 -13.18 -9.97 16.80
C THR A 37 -13.12 -11.21 17.68
N PHE A 38 -11.93 -11.82 17.85
CA PHE A 38 -11.76 -12.97 18.74
C PHE A 38 -12.01 -12.61 20.21
N PHE A 39 -11.73 -11.36 20.60
CA PHE A 39 -12.03 -10.83 21.94
C PHE A 39 -13.44 -10.25 22.07
N GLY A 40 -14.30 -10.42 21.05
CA GLY A 40 -15.64 -9.82 21.02
C GLY A 40 -15.66 -8.32 20.75
N LEU A 41 -14.53 -7.73 20.34
CA LEU A 41 -14.43 -6.31 19.94
C LEU A 41 -14.86 -6.17 18.47
N GLY A 42 -16.17 -6.17 18.26
CA GLY A 42 -16.80 -5.95 16.95
C GLY A 42 -16.92 -7.22 16.09
N SER A 43 -17.39 -7.05 14.86
CA SER A 43 -17.55 -8.13 13.89
C SER A 43 -17.10 -7.69 12.49
N ILE A 44 -16.53 -8.63 11.74
CA ILE A 44 -16.18 -8.42 10.33
C ILE A 44 -17.31 -9.00 9.48
N GLN A 45 -17.99 -8.14 8.73
CA GLN A 45 -19.00 -8.56 7.77
C GLN A 45 -18.35 -8.80 6.42
N TRP A 46 -18.45 -10.02 5.91
CA TRP A 46 -17.93 -10.37 4.59
C TRP A 46 -18.95 -11.21 3.82
N ASN A 47 -19.31 -10.75 2.61
CA ASN A 47 -20.27 -11.41 1.73
C ASN A 47 -21.62 -11.75 2.44
N GLY A 48 -22.10 -10.83 3.28
CA GLY A 48 -23.35 -11.01 4.06
C GLY A 48 -23.26 -11.97 5.23
N ARG A 49 -22.07 -12.48 5.57
CA ARG A 49 -21.82 -13.31 6.76
C ARG A 49 -20.99 -12.55 7.78
N VAL A 50 -21.39 -12.69 9.04
CA VAL A 50 -20.59 -12.29 10.19
C VAL A 50 -19.46 -13.31 10.32
N LEU A 51 -18.22 -12.87 10.14
CA LEU A 51 -17.04 -13.69 10.37
C LEU A 51 -16.50 -13.35 11.75
N GLU A 52 -16.34 -14.39 12.58
CA GLU A 52 -15.87 -14.30 13.95
C GLU A 52 -14.80 -15.36 14.21
N GLY A 53 -13.99 -15.14 15.24
CA GLY A 53 -13.03 -16.12 15.71
C GLY A 53 -11.95 -16.48 14.68
N LEU A 54 -11.72 -17.78 14.50
CA LEU A 54 -10.68 -18.29 13.59
C LEU A 54 -10.99 -18.03 12.11
N ASP A 55 -12.26 -18.03 11.72
CA ASP A 55 -12.67 -17.76 10.34
C ASP A 55 -12.34 -16.31 9.95
N ALA A 56 -12.57 -15.36 10.87
CA ALA A 56 -12.17 -13.98 10.71
C ALA A 56 -10.65 -13.84 10.53
N LEU A 57 -9.86 -14.58 11.32
CA LEU A 57 -8.40 -14.53 11.26
C LEU A 57 -7.86 -15.07 9.93
N LEU A 58 -8.40 -16.18 9.44
CA LEU A 58 -7.99 -16.79 8.18
C LEU A 58 -8.34 -15.94 6.96
N ILE A 59 -9.52 -15.29 6.96
CA ILE A 59 -9.94 -14.46 5.83
C ILE A 59 -9.29 -13.07 5.84
N SER A 60 -8.87 -12.59 7.01
CA SER A 60 -8.41 -11.21 7.20
C SER A 60 -7.25 -10.79 6.29
N PRO A 61 -6.24 -11.62 5.97
CA PRO A 61 -5.18 -11.22 5.05
C PRO A 61 -5.70 -11.07 3.62
N VAL A 62 -6.70 -11.87 3.23
CA VAL A 62 -7.34 -11.80 1.91
C VAL A 62 -8.16 -10.51 1.79
N ILE A 63 -8.93 -10.18 2.82
CA ILE A 63 -9.70 -8.93 2.88
C ILE A 63 -8.75 -7.72 2.84
N GLY A 64 -7.72 -7.74 3.68
CA GLY A 64 -6.69 -6.70 3.72
C GLY A 64 -5.97 -6.55 2.37
N PHE A 65 -5.68 -7.66 1.68
CA PHE A 65 -5.11 -7.65 0.34
C PHE A 65 -6.04 -7.01 -0.69
N ILE A 66 -7.32 -7.39 -0.72
CA ILE A 66 -8.32 -6.82 -1.66
C ILE A 66 -8.45 -5.31 -1.45
N ILE A 67 -8.56 -4.86 -0.20
CA ILE A 67 -8.65 -3.45 0.17
C ILE A 67 -7.36 -2.72 -0.25
N ALA A 68 -6.19 -3.28 0.08
CA ALA A 68 -4.89 -2.72 -0.27
C ALA A 68 -4.74 -2.56 -1.79
N THR A 69 -5.15 -3.55 -2.58
CA THR A 69 -5.11 -3.50 -4.05
C THR A 69 -6.03 -2.40 -4.58
N GLY A 70 -7.28 -2.33 -4.09
CA GLY A 70 -8.24 -1.30 -4.51
C GLY A 70 -7.72 0.11 -4.23
N ILE A 71 -7.21 0.35 -3.02
CA ILE A 71 -6.62 1.63 -2.63
C ILE A 71 -5.35 1.91 -3.45
N THR A 72 -4.50 0.91 -3.67
CA THR A 72 -3.29 1.05 -4.50
C THR A 72 -3.62 1.48 -5.92
N LEU A 73 -4.73 1.01 -6.51
CA LEU A 73 -5.15 1.45 -7.83
C LEU A 73 -5.56 2.93 -7.83
N VAL A 74 -6.39 3.35 -6.87
CA VAL A 74 -6.88 4.73 -6.79
C VAL A 74 -5.75 5.71 -6.44
N VAL A 75 -4.98 5.41 -5.38
CA VAL A 75 -3.85 6.23 -4.93
C VAL A 75 -2.71 6.17 -5.94
N GLY A 76 -2.44 5.00 -6.53
CA GLY A 76 -1.40 4.80 -7.53
C GLY A 76 -1.67 5.59 -8.80
N THR A 77 -2.89 5.53 -9.34
CA THR A 77 -3.28 6.29 -10.54
C THR A 77 -3.28 7.80 -10.29
N SER A 78 -3.89 8.26 -9.19
CA SER A 78 -3.89 9.69 -8.84
C SER A 78 -2.47 10.23 -8.62
N THR A 79 -1.60 9.49 -7.92
CA THR A 79 -0.20 9.89 -7.72
C THR A 79 0.59 9.87 -9.02
N ALA A 80 0.39 8.86 -9.86
CA ALA A 80 0.99 8.75 -11.18
C ALA A 80 0.62 9.94 -12.09
N VAL A 81 -0.67 10.28 -12.15
CA VAL A 81 -1.18 11.41 -12.94
C VAL A 81 -0.65 12.73 -12.37
N GLY A 82 -0.62 12.89 -11.04
CA GLY A 82 -0.06 14.07 -10.38
C GLY A 82 1.43 14.27 -10.69
N LEU A 83 2.24 13.21 -10.58
CA LEU A 83 3.66 13.23 -10.93
C LEU A 83 3.89 13.48 -12.42
N TRP A 84 3.05 12.92 -13.29
CA TRP A 84 3.12 13.18 -14.72
C TRP A 84 2.82 14.64 -15.06
N LEU A 85 1.78 15.22 -14.45
CA LEU A 85 1.45 16.63 -14.62
C LEU A 85 2.57 17.52 -14.10
N TRP A 86 3.12 17.20 -12.92
CA TRP A 86 4.25 17.91 -12.33
C TRP A 86 5.51 17.86 -13.19
N SER A 87 5.78 16.72 -13.83
CA SER A 87 6.94 16.54 -14.72
C SER A 87 6.95 17.49 -15.93
N LYS A 88 5.79 18.04 -16.31
CA LYS A 88 5.68 19.06 -17.36
C LYS A 88 6.05 20.46 -16.86
N LEU A 89 5.87 20.72 -15.56
CA LEU A 89 6.11 22.02 -14.93
C LEU A 89 7.56 22.15 -14.48
N ARG A 90 8.09 21.17 -13.74
CA ARG A 90 9.46 21.19 -13.20
C ARG A 90 10.08 19.79 -13.10
N PRO A 91 11.42 19.66 -13.24
CA PRO A 91 12.12 18.43 -12.92
C PRO A 91 12.08 18.14 -11.41
N LEU A 92 12.12 16.86 -11.05
CA LEU A 92 12.17 16.39 -9.66
C LEU A 92 13.62 16.11 -9.26
N ASN A 93 14.06 16.70 -8.15
CA ASN A 93 15.35 16.37 -7.54
C ASN A 93 15.11 15.27 -6.51
N LEU A 94 15.66 14.08 -6.76
CA LEU A 94 15.55 12.95 -5.85
C LEU A 94 16.89 12.75 -5.13
N ARG A 95 16.82 12.66 -3.81
CA ARG A 95 17.95 12.30 -2.95
C ARG A 95 18.05 10.80 -2.86
N PHE A 96 19.14 10.24 -3.38
CA PHE A 96 19.42 8.82 -3.25
C PHE A 96 20.44 8.60 -2.13
N LYS A 97 20.16 7.58 -1.32
CA LYS A 97 21.15 6.98 -0.43
C LYS A 97 21.68 5.76 -1.18
N ASP A 98 22.97 5.82 -1.55
CA ASP A 98 23.63 4.69 -2.20
C ASP A 98 23.55 3.48 -1.27
N VAL A 99 23.19 2.32 -1.83
CA VAL A 99 23.28 1.03 -1.16
C VAL A 99 24.70 0.51 -1.43
N ASP A 100 25.50 0.34 -0.39
CA ASP A 100 26.82 -0.27 -0.50
C ASP A 100 26.62 -1.74 -0.92
N PRO A 101 27.17 -2.18 -2.07
CA PRO A 101 26.97 -3.54 -2.58
C PRO A 101 27.56 -4.66 -1.69
N ALA A 102 28.17 -4.33 -0.55
CA ALA A 102 28.72 -5.29 0.42
C ALA A 102 27.74 -5.72 1.54
N THR A 103 26.46 -5.31 1.52
CA THR A 103 25.40 -5.75 2.47
C THR A 103 24.24 -6.39 1.72
#